data_AF-A0A962PHI1-F1
#
_entry.id   AF-A0A962PHI1-F1
#
_cell.length_a   1.000
_cell.length_b   1.000
_cell.length_c   1.000
_cell.angle_alpha   90.00
_cell.angle_beta   90.00
_cell.angle_gamma   90.00
#
_symmetry.space_group_name_H-M   'P 1'
#
loop_
_entity.id
_entity.type
_entity.pdbx_description
1 polymer ?
#
loop_
_entity_poly.entity_id
_entity_poly.type
_entity_poly.pdbx_seq_one_letter_code
_entity_poly.pdbx_strand_id
1 'polypeptide(L)' 'MEACSPGPYLELFARGPRENWTVWGNEAEKYSPTWKTYANHSQTELNVMQLEIAGTE' A
#
# COMPACT_ATOMS: atom_id res chain seq x y z
N MET A 1 0.90 10.01 -15.88
CA MET A 1 1.57 11.10 -16.63
C MET A 1 1.31 12.38 -15.86
N GLU A 2 2.36 12.96 -15.30
CA GLU A 2 2.36 14.24 -14.54
C GLU A 2 2.80 15.43 -15.42
N ALA A 3 3.16 15.15 -16.68
CA ALA A 3 3.71 16.12 -17.62
C ALA A 3 2.76 17.29 -17.95
N CYS A 4 1.45 17.08 -17.90
CA CYS A 4 0.45 18.12 -18.19
C CYS A 4 0.13 19.00 -16.98
N SER A 5 0.63 18.65 -15.79
CA SER A 5 0.42 19.40 -14.55
C SER A 5 1.63 19.19 -13.65
N PRO A 6 2.67 20.02 -13.75
CA PRO A 6 3.82 19.98 -12.85
C PRO A 6 3.38 20.28 -11.40
N GLY A 7 4.06 19.68 -10.43
CA GLY A 7 3.67 19.69 -9.01
C GLY A 7 3.68 21.06 -8.31
N PRO A 8 3.34 21.10 -7.01
CA PRO A 8 3.31 19.98 -6.06
C PRO A 8 2.06 19.09 -6.14
N TYR A 9 2.19 17.82 -5.73
CA TYR A 9 1.11 16.84 -5.73
C TYR A 9 0.68 16.42 -4.33
N LEU A 10 -0.62 16.21 -4.15
CA LEU A 10 -1.24 15.78 -2.90
C LEU A 10 -2.22 14.64 -3.16
N GLU A 11 -2.06 13.54 -2.43
CA GLU A 11 -3.01 12.42 -2.39
C GLU A 11 -3.69 12.37 -1.02
N LEU A 12 -5.03 12.48 -1.00
CA LEU A 12 -5.83 12.37 0.21
C LEU A 12 -6.42 10.95 0.32
N PHE A 13 -6.45 10.42 1.54
CA PHE A 13 -6.88 9.05 1.86
C PHE A 13 -6.01 7.98 1.18
N ALA A 14 -4.71 8.25 1.06
CA ALA A 14 -3.74 7.33 0.50
C ALA A 14 -3.70 6.01 1.31
N ARG A 15 -3.47 4.91 0.60
CA ARG A 15 -3.34 3.54 1.17
C ARG A 15 -1.97 2.95 0.85
N GLY A 16 -0.94 3.76 1.11
CA GLY A 16 0.45 3.47 0.81
C GLY A 16 1.18 4.69 0.26
N PRO A 17 2.51 4.69 0.34
CA PRO A 17 3.32 5.81 -0.11
C PRO A 17 3.35 5.88 -1.63
N ARG A 18 3.47 7.10 -2.15
CA ARG A 18 3.68 7.37 -3.57
C ARG A 18 4.84 8.33 -3.74
N GLU A 19 5.81 7.96 -4.56
CA GLU A 19 7.01 8.75 -4.78
C GLU A 19 6.64 10.14 -5.36
N ASN A 20 7.30 11.19 -4.84
CA ASN A 20 7.10 12.59 -5.26
C ASN A 20 5.69 13.17 -4.99
N TRP A 21 4.86 12.50 -4.20
CA TRP A 21 3.57 13.00 -3.74
C TRP A 21 3.59 13.20 -2.23
N THR A 22 3.03 14.31 -1.76
CA THR A 22 2.61 14.41 -0.36
C THR A 22 1.38 13.53 -0.20
N VAL A 23 1.45 12.55 0.71
CA VAL A 23 0.34 11.63 0.96
C VAL A 23 -0.23 11.88 2.34
N TRP A 24 -1.56 11.86 2.46
CA TRP A 24 -2.26 12.05 3.73
C TRP A 24 -3.37 11.00 3.89
N GLY A 25 -3.48 10.43 5.08
CA GLY A 25 -4.50 9.43 5.41
C GLY A 25 -4.03 8.50 6.54
N ASN A 26 -4.97 7.81 7.17
CA ASN A 26 -4.68 6.92 8.30
C ASN A 26 -3.87 5.66 7.90
N GLU A 27 -3.87 5.32 6.61
CA GLU A 27 -3.16 4.15 6.06
C GLU A 27 -2.12 4.56 5.00
N ALA A 28 -1.67 5.82 5.03
CA ALA A 28 -0.78 6.39 4.01
C ALA A 28 0.64 5.81 4.05
N GLU A 29 1.12 5.34 5.21
CA GLU A 29 2.46 4.76 5.35
C GLU A 29 2.47 3.26 5.07
N LYS A 30 1.53 2.51 5.65
CA LYS A 30 1.40 1.07 5.49
C LYS A 30 -0.06 0.70 5.40
N TYR A 31 -0.39 -0.07 4.37
CA TYR A 31 -1.72 -0.65 4.19
C TYR A 31 -1.61 -2.17 4.13
N SER A 32 -2.37 -2.86 4.97
CA SER A 32 -2.48 -4.31 4.93
C SER A 32 -3.90 -4.69 5.37
N PRO A 33 -4.70 -5.32 4.50
CA PRO A 33 -6.07 -5.67 4.85
C PRO A 33 -6.09 -6.65 6.04
N THR A 34 -6.91 -6.35 7.05
CA THR A 34 -7.03 -7.19 8.27
C THR A 34 -8.16 -8.22 8.18
N TRP A 35 -9.00 -8.14 7.15
CA TRP A 35 -10.09 -9.08 6.87
C TRP A 35 -9.69 -10.09 5.79
N LYS A 36 -10.41 -11.22 5.72
CA LYS A 36 -10.20 -12.22 4.65
C LYS A 36 -10.46 -11.59 3.28
N THR A 37 -9.41 -11.48 2.48
CA THR A 37 -9.47 -11.10 1.06
C THR A 37 -9.56 -12.35 0.18
N TYR A 38 -9.85 -12.18 -1.12
CA TYR A 38 -9.82 -13.28 -2.08
C TYR A 38 -8.37 -13.61 -2.47
N ALA A 39 -8.10 -14.86 -2.83
CA ALA A 39 -6.74 -15.39 -3.02
C ALA A 39 -5.87 -14.61 -4.03
N ASN A 40 -6.49 -13.94 -5.01
CA ASN A 40 -5.80 -13.26 -6.11
C ASN A 40 -5.74 -11.73 -5.92
N HIS A 41 -5.85 -11.22 -4.69
CA HIS A 41 -5.76 -9.78 -4.45
C HIS A 41 -4.35 -9.25 -4.74
N SER A 42 -4.23 -7.95 -5.03
CA SER A 42 -2.99 -7.30 -5.49
C SER A 42 -1.79 -7.37 -4.53
N GLN A 43 -2.00 -7.86 -3.30
CA GLN A 43 -0.96 -8.01 -2.27
C GLN A 43 -0.87 -9.46 -1.78
N THR A 44 -1.32 -10.43 -2.58
CA THR A 44 -1.36 -11.85 -2.19
C THR A 44 0.04 -12.38 -1.86
N GLU A 45 1.08 -12.01 -2.61
CA GLU A 45 2.46 -12.48 -2.39
C GLU A 45 3.07 -12.00 -1.07
N LEU A 46 2.68 -10.80 -0.59
CA LEU A 46 3.12 -10.28 0.70
C LEU A 46 2.51 -11.05 1.88
N ASN A 47 1.30 -11.59 1.71
CA ASN A 47 0.63 -12.40 2.72
C ASN A 47 1.29 -13.79 2.85
N VAL A 48 1.76 -14.37 1.73
CA VAL A 48 2.49 -15.64 1.74
C VAL A 48 3.80 -15.53 2.52
N MET A 49 4.56 -14.45 2.32
CA MET A 49 5.82 -14.22 3.05
C MET A 49 5.63 -13.93 4.55
N GLN A 50 4.54 -13.25 4.94
CA GLN A 50 4.22 -12.99 6.35
C GLN A 50 3.92 -14.31 7.12
N LEU A 51 3.31 -15.29 6.47
CA LEU A 51 2.98 -16.59 7.07
C LEU A 51 4.21 -17.51 7.18
N GLU A 52 5.16 -17.45 6.24
CA GLU A 52 6.39 -18.26 6.28
C GLU A 52 7.35 -17.82 7.39
N ILE A 53 7.42 -16.52 7.69
CA ILE A 53 8.28 -15.98 8.77
C ILE A 53 7.66 -16.25 10.15
N ALA A 54 6.35 -16.39 10.25
CA ALA A 54 5.64 -16.72 11.50
C ALA A 54 5.60 -18.22 11.83
N GLY A 55 6.19 -19.07 10.97
CA GLY A 55 6.22 -20.53 11.09
C GLY A 55 7.56 -21.15 11.47
N THR A 56 8.59 -20.34 11.79
CA THR A 56 9.85 -20.84 12.34
C THR A 56 9.92 -20.57 13.85
N GLU A 57 9.17 -21.36 14.60
CA GLU A 57 9.45 -21.71 16.01
C GLU A 57 9.31 -23.22 16.19
#